data_AF-A0A167D414-F1
#
_entry.id   AF-A0A167D414-F1
#
_cell.length_a   1.000
_cell.length_b   1.000
_cell.length_c   1.000
_cell.angle_alpha   90.00
_cell.angle_beta   90.00
_cell.angle_gamma   90.00
#
_symmetry.space_group_name_H-M   'P 1'
#
loop_
_entity.id
_entity.type
_entity.pdbx_description
1 polymer ?
#
loop_
_entity_poly.entity_id
_entity_poly.type
_entity_poly.pdbx_seq_one_letter_code
_entity_poly.pdbx_strand_id
1 'polypeptide(L)'
;MNLDSTFLSVNISVSPFSTVDRKKRPRNDRRIQECAMSIQRTFQEAIMGHLHSRTEIVISLHVLAQDGGFFAACINATSLALIDAGVPMYDYVSACSTALYDSISPLLDPNNAEESDLPFLTVATIGKTEKVSMLLLESKVPLDRLESLIAVTISGCHSLRDQMDRQVRKHGHLRITKRSE
;
A
#
# COMPACT_ATOMS: atom_id res chain seq x y z
N MET A 1 21.42 -18.02 8.45
CA MET A 1 19.95 -17.88 8.34
C MET A 1 19.43 -17.56 9.73
N ASN A 2 18.91 -16.35 9.97
CA ASN A 2 18.33 -16.00 11.26
C ASN A 2 17.04 -16.80 11.44
N LEU A 3 17.04 -17.75 12.37
CA LEU A 3 15.89 -18.61 12.70
C LEU A 3 14.75 -17.86 13.41
N ASP A 4 14.99 -16.59 13.77
CA ASP A 4 14.09 -15.78 14.60
C ASP A 4 13.18 -14.84 13.80
N SER A 5 13.35 -14.75 12.47
CA SER A 5 12.51 -13.90 11.62
C SER A 5 11.47 -14.71 10.86
N THR A 6 10.21 -14.30 10.93
CA THR A 6 9.11 -14.79 10.07
C THR A 6 9.46 -14.63 8.59
N PHE A 7 9.09 -15.62 7.78
CA PHE A 7 9.23 -15.52 6.34
C PHE A 7 7.96 -14.88 5.75
N LEU A 8 8.11 -13.78 5.03
CA LEU A 8 7.00 -13.09 4.38
C LEU A 8 7.10 -13.31 2.86
N SER A 9 6.05 -13.80 2.24
CA SER A 9 5.97 -14.02 0.79
C SER A 9 4.81 -13.22 0.22
N VAL A 10 5.05 -12.40 -0.81
CA VAL A 10 4.03 -11.55 -1.45
C VAL A 10 3.88 -11.98 -2.90
N ASN A 11 2.66 -12.34 -3.27
CA ASN A 11 2.29 -12.70 -4.63
C ASN A 11 1.24 -11.72 -5.15
N ILE A 12 1.53 -11.09 -6.29
CA ILE A 12 0.62 -10.15 -6.93
C ILE A 12 0.22 -10.73 -8.28
N SER A 13 -1.08 -10.83 -8.51
CA SER A 13 -1.63 -11.22 -9.81
C SER A 13 -2.57 -10.13 -10.31
N VAL A 14 -2.33 -9.68 -11.54
CA VAL A 14 -3.12 -8.65 -12.18
C VAL A 14 -4.01 -9.30 -13.22
N SER A 15 -5.32 -9.14 -13.05
CA SER A 15 -6.29 -9.75 -13.95
C SER A 15 -6.19 -9.13 -15.34
N PRO A 16 -6.29 -9.91 -16.45
CA PRO A 16 -6.17 -9.36 -17.81
C PRO A 16 -7.23 -8.31 -18.16
N PHE A 17 -8.35 -8.30 -17.44
CA PHE A 17 -9.48 -7.38 -17.59
C PHE A 17 -9.45 -6.20 -16.60
N SER A 18 -8.35 -6.02 -15.86
CA SER A 18 -8.24 -4.97 -14.84
C SER A 18 -8.19 -3.56 -15.41
N THR A 19 -7.66 -3.41 -16.63
CA THR A 19 -7.61 -2.14 -17.36
C THR A 19 -8.67 -2.11 -18.45
N VAL A 20 -9.03 -0.91 -18.92
CA VAL A 20 -10.00 -0.69 -20.02
C VAL A 20 -9.66 -1.56 -21.24
N ASP A 21 -8.38 -1.58 -21.62
CA ASP A 21 -7.87 -2.51 -22.62
C ASP A 21 -7.45 -3.82 -22.00
N ARG A 22 -7.88 -4.94 -22.59
CA ARG A 22 -7.48 -6.27 -22.15
C ARG A 22 -6.00 -6.52 -22.49
N LYS A 23 -5.14 -6.54 -21.47
CA LYS A 23 -3.70 -6.78 -21.63
C LYS A 23 -3.33 -8.18 -21.19
N LYS A 24 -2.66 -8.95 -22.08
CA LYS A 24 -1.98 -10.19 -21.67
C LYS A 24 -0.68 -9.84 -20.98
N ARG A 25 -0.63 -10.02 -19.66
CA ARG A 25 0.59 -9.84 -18.87
C ARG A 25 1.45 -11.11 -18.96
N PRO A 26 2.77 -11.01 -19.18
CA PRO A 26 3.65 -12.16 -19.09
C PRO A 26 3.71 -12.64 -17.63
N ARG A 27 3.89 -13.95 -17.42
CA ARG A 27 3.98 -14.56 -16.07
C ARG A 27 5.16 -14.01 -15.24
N ASN A 28 6.16 -13.41 -15.88
CA ASN A 28 7.39 -12.90 -15.26
C ASN A 28 7.53 -11.38 -15.44
N ASP A 29 6.47 -10.62 -15.16
CA ASP A 29 6.50 -9.16 -15.24
C ASP A 29 7.37 -8.59 -14.11
N ARG A 30 8.51 -8.01 -14.50
CA ARG A 30 9.51 -7.46 -13.58
C ARG A 30 8.93 -6.37 -12.67
N ARG A 31 8.03 -5.53 -13.19
CA ARG A 31 7.42 -4.45 -12.40
C ARG A 31 6.58 -5.00 -11.24
N ILE A 32 5.87 -6.10 -11.49
CA ILE A 32 5.05 -6.77 -10.48
C ILE A 32 5.94 -7.41 -9.41
N GLN A 33 7.07 -8.00 -9.81
CA GLN A 33 8.06 -8.55 -8.88
C GLN A 33 8.69 -7.46 -8.01
N GLU A 34 9.06 -6.32 -8.60
CA GLU A 34 9.59 -5.17 -7.87
C GLU A 34 8.56 -4.61 -6.88
N CYS A 35 7.28 -4.55 -7.29
CA CYS A 35 6.18 -4.19 -6.40
C CYS A 35 6.04 -5.17 -5.22
N ALA A 36 6.00 -6.47 -5.51
CA ALA A 36 5.88 -7.50 -4.49
C ALA A 36 7.04 -7.45 -3.48
N MET A 37 8.28 -7.29 -3.95
CA MET A 37 9.45 -7.13 -3.08
C MET A 37 9.39 -5.85 -2.24
N SER A 38 8.87 -4.76 -2.79
CA SER A 38 8.75 -3.49 -2.07
C SER A 38 7.70 -3.58 -0.95
N ILE A 39 6.55 -4.21 -1.23
CA ILE A 39 5.52 -4.50 -0.23
C ILE A 39 6.07 -5.44 0.83
N GLN A 40 6.77 -6.51 0.43
CA GLN A 40 7.38 -7.46 1.36
C GLN A 40 8.32 -6.76 2.35
N ARG A 41 9.21 -5.88 1.88
CA ARG A 41 10.12 -5.12 2.75
C ARG A 41 9.38 -4.19 3.70
N THR A 42 8.38 -3.48 3.18
CA THR A 42 7.55 -2.55 3.98
C THR A 42 6.85 -3.27 5.14
N PHE A 43 6.23 -4.43 4.86
CA PHE A 43 5.51 -5.17 5.89
C PHE A 43 6.42 -6.01 6.80
N GLN A 44 7.62 -6.34 6.37
CA GLN A 44 8.62 -6.99 7.22
C GLN A 44 9.04 -6.09 8.39
N GLU A 45 9.05 -4.77 8.21
CA GLU A 45 9.29 -3.80 9.28
C GLU A 45 8.05 -3.57 10.16
N ALA A 46 6.86 -3.64 9.58
CA ALA A 46 5.60 -3.38 10.29
C ALA A 46 5.11 -4.57 11.13
N ILE A 47 5.42 -5.81 10.73
CA ILE A 47 5.00 -7.03 11.43
C ILE A 47 5.95 -7.36 12.58
N MET A 48 5.41 -7.80 13.71
CA MET A 48 6.19 -8.29 14.85
C MET A 48 6.71 -9.72 14.59
N GLY A 49 7.66 -9.87 13.68
CA GLY A 49 8.15 -11.19 13.24
C GLY A 49 8.73 -12.08 14.34
N HIS A 50 9.20 -11.50 15.44
CA HIS A 50 9.72 -12.25 16.59
C HIS A 50 8.64 -13.09 17.32
N LEU A 51 7.36 -12.74 17.18
CA LEU A 51 6.24 -13.52 17.73
C LEU A 51 5.92 -14.77 16.90
N HIS A 52 6.46 -14.84 15.68
CA HIS A 52 6.10 -15.81 14.66
C HIS A 52 7.36 -16.51 14.10
N SER A 53 8.18 -17.05 15.00
CA SER A 53 9.37 -17.82 14.63
C SER A 53 8.98 -19.08 13.82
N ARG A 54 9.73 -19.38 12.75
CA ARG A 54 9.54 -20.58 11.90
C ARG A 54 8.17 -20.68 11.22
N THR A 55 7.49 -19.56 11.02
CA THR A 55 6.25 -19.50 10.25
C THR A 55 6.45 -18.73 8.95
N GLU A 56 5.60 -19.03 7.97
CA GLU A 56 5.52 -18.28 6.72
C GLU A 56 4.15 -17.59 6.63
N ILE A 57 4.18 -16.28 6.35
CA ILE A 57 2.99 -15.49 6.05
C ILE A 57 2.98 -15.26 4.54
N VAL A 58 1.96 -15.78 3.87
CA VAL A 58 1.78 -15.63 2.42
C VAL A 58 0.67 -14.62 2.15
N ILE A 59 1.01 -13.51 1.52
CA ILE A 59 0.08 -12.46 1.08
C ILE A 59 -0.17 -12.64 -0.41
N SER A 60 -1.44 -12.83 -0.78
CA SER A 60 -1.86 -12.96 -2.18
C SER A 60 -2.79 -11.83 -2.57
N LEU A 61 -2.35 -10.98 -3.49
CA LEU A 61 -3.10 -9.84 -4.01
C LEU A 61 -3.61 -10.14 -5.42
N HIS A 62 -4.92 -9.93 -5.61
CA HIS A 62 -5.58 -10.08 -6.90
C HIS A 62 -6.16 -8.73 -7.32
N VAL A 63 -5.59 -8.13 -8.36
CA VAL A 63 -6.06 -6.85 -8.89
C VAL A 63 -7.14 -7.10 -9.92
N LEU A 64 -8.36 -6.69 -9.57
CA LEU A 64 -9.57 -6.91 -10.37
C LEU A 64 -9.86 -5.75 -11.32
N ALA A 65 -9.68 -4.52 -10.84
CA ALA A 65 -9.84 -3.28 -11.58
C ALA A 65 -8.70 -2.33 -11.17
N GLN A 66 -8.22 -1.54 -12.13
CA GLN A 66 -7.12 -0.60 -11.94
C GLN A 66 -7.50 0.75 -12.52
N ASP A 67 -7.45 1.79 -11.69
CA ASP A 67 -7.71 3.18 -12.09
C ASP A 67 -6.79 4.16 -11.33
N GLY A 68 -5.48 3.97 -11.46
CA GLY A 68 -4.46 4.73 -10.74
C GLY A 68 -4.17 4.16 -9.34
N GLY A 69 -3.15 4.70 -8.67
CA GLY A 69 -2.83 4.39 -7.27
C GLY A 69 -2.49 2.93 -7.00
N PHE A 70 -2.01 2.18 -8.00
CA PHE A 70 -1.85 0.72 -7.93
C PHE A 70 -1.07 0.26 -6.69
N PHE A 71 0.09 0.87 -6.43
CA PHE A 71 0.95 0.53 -5.29
C PHE A 71 0.28 0.89 -3.96
N ALA A 72 -0.30 2.08 -3.88
CA ALA A 72 -0.96 2.57 -2.67
C ALA A 72 -2.14 1.65 -2.29
N ALA A 73 -2.97 1.27 -3.26
CA ALA A 73 -4.08 0.36 -3.07
C ALA A 73 -3.62 -1.02 -2.59
N CYS A 74 -2.56 -1.58 -3.18
CA CYS A 74 -2.01 -2.87 -2.75
C CYS A 74 -1.51 -2.85 -1.30
N ILE A 75 -0.84 -1.79 -0.87
CA ILE A 75 -0.35 -1.64 0.50
C ILE A 75 -1.51 -1.52 1.48
N ASN A 76 -2.49 -0.66 1.19
CA ASN A 76 -3.66 -0.47 2.05
C ASN A 76 -4.48 -1.76 2.17
N ALA A 77 -4.68 -2.48 1.07
CA ALA A 77 -5.34 -3.78 1.05
C ALA A 77 -4.59 -4.82 1.89
N THR A 78 -3.26 -4.85 1.79
CA THR A 78 -2.42 -5.75 2.59
C THR A 78 -2.54 -5.45 4.07
N SER A 79 -2.52 -4.17 4.47
CA SER A 79 -2.66 -3.78 5.86
C SER A 79 -4.01 -4.22 6.44
N LEU A 80 -5.10 -4.05 5.70
CA LEU A 80 -6.43 -4.53 6.13
C LEU A 80 -6.49 -6.06 6.21
N ALA A 81 -5.93 -6.77 5.23
CA ALA A 81 -5.92 -8.23 5.21
C ALA A 81 -5.15 -8.83 6.40
N LEU A 82 -4.00 -8.25 6.76
CA LEU A 82 -3.22 -8.68 7.92
C LEU A 82 -3.97 -8.44 9.24
N ILE A 83 -4.72 -7.34 9.34
CA ILE A 83 -5.54 -7.05 10.51
C ILE A 83 -6.71 -8.04 10.63
N ASP A 84 -7.40 -8.34 9.52
CA ASP A 84 -8.50 -9.33 9.54
C ASP A 84 -7.98 -10.74 9.86
N ALA A 85 -6.77 -11.09 9.39
CA ALA A 85 -6.09 -12.32 9.76
C ALA A 85 -5.60 -12.36 11.22
N GLY A 86 -5.61 -11.22 11.93
CA GLY A 86 -5.16 -11.11 13.32
C GLY A 86 -3.64 -11.20 13.48
N VAL A 87 -2.86 -10.84 12.46
CA VAL A 87 -1.39 -10.83 12.54
C VAL A 87 -0.92 -9.64 13.39
N PRO A 88 -0.08 -9.84 14.41
CA PRO A 88 0.46 -8.76 15.24
C PRO A 88 1.36 -7.82 14.42
N MET A 89 0.99 -6.54 14.40
CA MET A 89 1.72 -5.45 13.74
C MET A 89 1.93 -4.28 14.70
N TYR A 90 2.99 -3.48 14.48
CA TYR A 90 3.27 -2.30 15.31
C TYR A 90 2.21 -1.20 15.16
N ASP A 91 1.84 -0.89 13.91
CA ASP A 91 0.77 0.04 13.58
C ASP A 91 0.28 -0.23 12.14
N TYR A 92 -0.75 0.49 11.71
CA TYR A 92 -1.27 0.48 10.35
C TYR A 92 -0.21 0.95 9.35
N VAL A 93 -0.14 0.30 8.19
CA VAL A 93 0.63 0.81 7.06
C VAL A 93 -0.35 1.46 6.10
N SER A 94 -0.16 2.74 5.84
CA SER A 94 -1.01 3.52 4.93
C SER A 94 -0.17 4.13 3.83
N ALA A 95 -0.65 4.02 2.60
CA ALA A 95 0.00 4.55 1.42
C ALA A 95 -0.96 5.40 0.59
N CYS A 96 -0.41 6.45 0.00
CA CYS A 96 -1.12 7.36 -0.88
C CYS A 96 -0.19 7.81 -2.00
N SER A 97 -0.78 8.24 -3.11
CA SER A 97 -0.07 8.78 -4.27
C SER A 97 -0.44 10.25 -4.45
N THR A 98 0.47 11.05 -4.97
CA THR A 98 0.23 12.46 -5.25
C THR A 98 0.91 12.85 -6.55
N ALA A 99 0.14 13.44 -7.46
CA ALA A 99 0.62 13.98 -8.72
C ALA A 99 0.93 15.48 -8.59
N LEU A 100 1.80 15.99 -9.46
CA LEU A 100 2.11 17.41 -9.54
C LEU A 100 1.53 17.98 -10.83
N TYR A 101 0.53 18.85 -10.70
CA TYR A 101 -0.10 19.56 -11.82
C TYR A 101 0.55 20.93 -12.02
N ASP A 102 0.86 21.26 -13.28
CA ASP A 102 1.44 22.54 -13.72
C ASP A 102 2.70 22.98 -12.93
N SER A 103 3.47 22.02 -12.41
CA SER A 103 4.66 22.27 -11.58
C SER A 103 4.42 23.05 -10.28
N ILE A 104 3.16 23.25 -9.88
CA ILE A 104 2.78 24.13 -8.77
C ILE A 104 1.82 23.43 -7.81
N SER A 105 0.74 22.82 -8.31
CA SER A 105 -0.33 22.32 -7.45
C SER A 105 -0.25 20.80 -7.26
N PRO A 106 -0.11 20.30 -6.01
CA PRO A 106 -0.18 18.88 -5.72
C PRO A 106 -1.64 18.39 -5.81
N LEU A 107 -1.84 17.27 -6.49
CA LEU A 107 -3.12 16.58 -6.62
C LEU A 107 -3.02 15.24 -5.88
N LEU A 108 -3.82 15.09 -4.83
CA LEU A 108 -3.84 13.88 -4.01
C LEU A 108 -4.68 12.78 -4.68
N ASP A 109 -4.18 11.55 -4.64
CA ASP A 109 -4.83 10.34 -5.15
C ASP A 109 -5.19 10.42 -6.65
N PRO A 110 -4.17 10.51 -7.55
CA PRO A 110 -4.40 10.61 -8.97
C PRO A 110 -5.01 9.34 -9.56
N ASN A 111 -5.93 9.52 -10.52
CA ASN A 111 -6.46 8.42 -11.33
C ASN A 111 -5.49 8.00 -12.45
N ASN A 112 -5.84 6.96 -13.21
CA ASN A 112 -4.95 6.43 -14.26
C ASN A 112 -4.68 7.43 -15.40
N ALA A 113 -5.61 8.33 -15.70
CA ALA A 113 -5.40 9.36 -16.72
C ALA A 113 -4.40 10.42 -16.23
N GLU A 114 -4.54 10.84 -14.97
CA GLU A 114 -3.62 11.79 -14.32
C GLU A 114 -2.22 11.20 -14.15
N GLU A 115 -2.08 9.94 -13.75
CA GLU A 115 -0.77 9.26 -13.66
C GLU A 115 -0.06 9.12 -15.02
N SER A 116 -0.82 9.11 -16.12
CA SER A 116 -0.26 9.01 -17.46
C SER A 116 0.34 10.32 -17.95
N ASP A 117 -0.25 11.45 -17.54
CA ASP A 117 0.10 12.78 -18.04
C ASP A 117 0.94 13.60 -17.04
N LEU A 118 0.82 13.31 -15.74
CA LEU A 118 1.45 14.09 -14.68
C LEU A 118 2.53 13.29 -13.95
N PRO A 119 3.63 13.95 -13.55
CA PRO A 119 4.60 13.32 -12.66
C PRO A 119 3.96 13.09 -11.28
N PHE A 120 4.05 11.86 -10.79
CA PHE A 120 3.53 11.46 -9.49
C PHE A 120 4.59 10.77 -8.63
N LEU A 121 4.32 10.78 -7.32
CA LEU A 121 5.04 10.00 -6.33
C LEU A 121 4.07 9.16 -5.50
N THR A 122 4.57 8.08 -4.90
CA THR A 122 3.82 7.26 -3.95
C THR A 122 4.62 7.12 -2.66
N VAL A 123 3.97 7.34 -1.52
CA VAL A 123 4.59 7.25 -0.20
C VAL A 123 3.76 6.31 0.67
N ALA A 124 4.45 5.47 1.45
CA ALA A 124 3.86 4.67 2.51
C ALA A 124 4.44 5.06 3.87
N THR A 125 3.56 5.19 4.86
CA THR A 125 3.89 5.56 6.24
C THR A 125 3.38 4.52 7.21
N ILE A 126 4.07 4.39 8.35
CA ILE A 126 3.67 3.50 9.44
C ILE A 126 3.03 4.35 10.54
N GLY A 127 1.74 4.11 10.78
CA GLY A 127 0.98 4.73 11.84
C GLY A 127 0.66 6.21 11.60
N LYS A 128 0.81 7.01 12.66
CA LYS A 128 0.70 8.49 12.64
C LYS A 128 2.07 9.16 12.60
N THR A 129 3.11 8.36 12.41
CA THR A 129 4.46 8.92 12.34
C THR A 129 4.68 9.55 10.98
N GLU A 130 5.60 10.51 10.93
CA GLU A 130 6.10 11.09 9.68
C GLU A 130 7.22 10.21 9.07
N LYS A 131 7.44 9.01 9.63
CA LYS A 131 8.44 8.08 9.11
C LYS A 131 7.90 7.43 7.84
N VAL A 132 8.58 7.70 6.74
CA VAL A 132 8.33 7.07 5.45
C VAL A 132 9.00 5.70 5.42
N SER A 133 8.21 4.65 5.23
CA SER A 133 8.72 3.28 5.06
C SER A 133 9.00 2.96 3.59
N MET A 134 8.17 3.48 2.69
CA MET A 134 8.38 3.38 1.24
C MET A 134 8.19 4.74 0.59
N LEU A 135 9.11 5.11 -0.31
CA LEU A 135 8.93 6.20 -1.25
C LEU A 135 9.26 5.68 -2.64
N LEU A 136 8.33 5.84 -3.57
CA LEU A 136 8.49 5.50 -4.98
C LEU A 136 8.29 6.75 -5.83
N LEU A 137 9.30 7.08 -6.61
CA LEU A 137 9.29 8.17 -7.58
C LEU A 137 9.84 7.65 -8.90
N GLU A 138 8.96 7.40 -9.86
CA GLU A 138 9.34 6.94 -11.21
C GLU A 138 9.43 8.10 -12.21
N SER A 139 8.83 9.24 -11.87
CA SER A 139 8.69 10.41 -12.74
C SER A 139 9.67 11.53 -12.38
N LYS A 140 9.88 12.46 -13.31
CA LYS A 140 10.75 13.63 -13.08
C LYS A 140 9.97 14.70 -12.32
N VAL A 141 10.36 14.96 -11.08
CA VAL A 141 9.79 16.02 -10.24
C VAL A 141 10.88 17.06 -9.94
N PRO A 142 10.59 18.37 -10.05
CA PRO A 142 11.52 19.42 -9.62
C PRO A 142 11.85 19.29 -8.13
N LEU A 143 13.13 19.37 -7.79
CA LEU A 143 13.60 19.18 -6.40
C LEU A 143 12.93 20.16 -5.43
N ASP A 144 12.73 21.41 -5.87
CA ASP A 144 12.10 22.48 -5.07
C ASP A 144 10.65 22.17 -4.66
N ARG A 145 9.98 21.24 -5.37
CA ARG A 145 8.60 20.82 -5.10
C ARG A 145 8.51 19.47 -4.39
N LEU A 146 9.58 18.70 -4.38
CA LEU A 146 9.56 17.34 -3.84
C LEU A 146 9.17 17.29 -2.36
N GLU A 147 9.72 18.18 -1.54
CA GLU A 147 9.41 18.26 -0.11
C GLU A 147 7.92 18.56 0.14
N SER A 148 7.39 19.56 -0.57
CA SER A 148 5.98 19.92 -0.48
C SER A 148 5.06 18.77 -0.92
N LEU A 149 5.47 18.03 -1.95
CA LEU A 149 4.68 16.91 -2.48
C LEU A 149 4.64 15.77 -1.46
N ILE A 150 5.78 15.40 -0.88
CA ILE A 150 5.87 14.38 0.18
C ILE A 150 5.02 14.77 1.40
N ALA A 151 5.07 16.04 1.83
CA ALA A 151 4.29 16.52 2.97
C ALA A 151 2.77 16.36 2.73
N VAL A 152 2.28 16.70 1.54
CA VAL A 152 0.87 16.50 1.17
C VAL A 152 0.52 15.01 1.14
N THR A 153 1.39 14.16 0.58
CA THR A 153 1.15 12.71 0.54
C THR A 153 1.09 12.10 1.93
N ILE A 154 1.97 12.50 2.86
CA ILE A 154 1.96 12.04 4.26
C ILE A 154 0.65 12.42 4.94
N SER A 155 0.17 13.66 4.75
CA SER A 155 -1.14 14.08 5.27
C SER A 155 -2.29 13.25 4.68
N GLY A 156 -2.19 12.86 3.41
CA GLY A 156 -3.12 11.94 2.77
C GLY A 156 -3.09 10.55 3.40
N CYS A 157 -1.91 10.01 3.65
CA CYS A 157 -1.73 8.72 4.33
C CYS A 157 -2.37 8.72 5.73
N HIS A 158 -2.17 9.78 6.52
CA HIS A 158 -2.79 9.90 7.84
C HIS A 158 -4.32 9.90 7.76
N SER A 159 -4.87 10.60 6.76
CA SER A 159 -6.32 10.62 6.52
C SER A 159 -6.85 9.24 6.13
N LEU A 160 -6.14 8.51 5.26
CA LEU A 160 -6.49 7.14 4.87
C LEU A 160 -6.43 6.18 6.05
N ARG A 161 -5.39 6.28 6.89
CA ARG A 161 -5.27 5.48 8.13
C ARG A 161 -6.48 5.66 9.03
N ASP A 162 -6.91 6.89 9.26
CA ASP A 162 -8.08 7.19 10.11
C ASP A 162 -9.40 6.66 9.49
N GLN A 163 -9.50 6.57 8.16
CA GLN A 163 -10.63 5.93 7.49
C GLN A 163 -10.59 4.40 7.64
N MET A 164 -9.42 3.79 7.47
CA MET A 164 -9.21 2.35 7.66
C MET A 164 -9.54 1.92 9.09
N ASP A 165 -9.01 2.63 10.11
CA ASP A 165 -9.29 2.35 11.53
C ASP A 165 -10.80 2.43 11.84
N ARG A 166 -11.48 3.47 11.33
CA ARG A 166 -12.94 3.60 11.47
C ARG A 166 -13.70 2.40 10.91
N GLN A 167 -13.34 1.91 9.72
CA GLN A 167 -14.01 0.77 9.11
C GLN A 167 -13.71 -0.54 9.84
N VAL A 168 -12.45 -0.77 10.23
CA VAL A 168 -12.05 -1.95 11.02
C VAL A 168 -12.82 -2.00 12.33
N ARG A 169 -12.88 -0.89 13.07
CA ARG A 169 -13.65 -0.81 14.32
C ARG A 169 -15.12 -1.08 14.10
N LYS A 170 -15.73 -0.46 13.08
CA LYS A 170 -17.15 -0.67 12.75
C LYS A 170 -17.43 -2.15 12.47
N HIS A 171 -16.60 -2.81 11.67
CA HIS A 171 -16.73 -4.23 11.37
C HIS A 171 -16.56 -5.10 12.63
N GLY A 172 -15.57 -4.79 13.47
CA GLY A 172 -15.34 -5.48 14.74
C GLY A 172 -16.55 -5.41 15.68
N HIS A 173 -17.14 -4.24 15.86
CA HIS A 173 -18.35 -4.07 16.69
C HIS A 173 -19.51 -4.92 16.16
N LEU A 174 -19.76 -4.89 14.84
CA LEU A 174 -20.83 -5.67 14.21
C LEU A 174 -20.67 -7.18 14.47
N ARG A 175 -19.43 -7.69 14.40
CA ARG A 175 -19.13 -9.12 14.68
C ARG A 175 -19.33 -9.48 16.15
N ILE A 176 -19.01 -8.58 17.08
CA ILE A 176 -19.20 -8.81 18.52
C ILE A 176 -20.69 -8.87 18.87
N THR A 177 -21.51 -7.94 18.35
CA THR A 177 -22.96 -7.94 18.59
C THR A 177 -23.64 -9.20 18.05
N LYS A 178 -23.32 -9.63 16.83
CA LYS A 178 -23.90 -10.85 16.23
C LYS A 178 -23.54 -12.15 16.95
N ARG A 179 -22.46 -12.17 17.73
CA ARG A 179 -22.04 -13.33 18.51
C ARG A 179 -22.71 -13.39 19.89
N SER A 180 -23.31 -12.27 20.31
CA SER A 180 -23.96 -12.14 21.62
C SER A 180 -25.48 -12.41 21.56
N GLU A 181 -26.03 -12.53 20.35
CA GLU A 181 -27.38 -13.05 20.03
C GLU A 181 -27.30 -14.55 19.73
#